data_AF-A0A817SK78-F1
#
_entry.id   AF-A0A817SK78-F1
#
_cell.length_a   1.000
_cell.length_b   1.000
_cell.length_c   1.000
_cell.angle_alpha   90.00
_cell.angle_beta   90.00
_cell.angle_gamma   90.00
#
_symmetry.space_group_name_H-M   'P 1'
#
loop_
_entity.id
_entity.type
_entity.pdbx_description
1 polymer ?
#
loop_
_entity_poly.entity_id
_entity_poly.type
_entity_poly.pdbx_seq_one_letter_code
_entity_poly.pdbx_strand_id
1 'polypeptide(L)'
;ILSKNIQGDLTHQYVKLGDKYIDIDKNFRMYFTCRLSNPILSTLHFSYSKVINYTVILKGLQEQLLSSLVKIERRELEEMRETLIQEIFEN
;
A
#
# COMPACT_ATOMS: atom_id res chain seq x y z
N ILE A 1 13.95 1.88 13.95
CA ILE A 1 13.52 2.36 12.60
C ILE A 1 12.06 2.79 12.60
N LEU A 2 11.10 1.91 12.95
CA LEU A 2 9.67 2.21 12.87
C LEU A 2 9.23 3.45 13.68
N SER A 3 9.81 3.65 14.85
CA SER A 3 9.57 4.84 15.69
C SER A 3 10.15 6.14 15.13
N LYS A 4 10.82 6.12 13.97
CA LYS A 4 11.48 7.27 13.32
C LYS A 4 12.34 8.09 14.28
N ASN A 5 13.09 7.42 15.16
CA ASN A 5 14.06 8.07 16.05
C ASN A 5 15.31 8.47 15.25
N ILE A 6 15.17 9.52 14.43
CA ILE A 6 16.25 10.10 13.63
C ILE A 6 17.03 11.06 14.51
N GLN A 7 18.35 10.96 14.47
CA GLN A 7 19.28 11.78 15.25
C GLN A 7 20.25 12.47 14.29
N GLY A 8 20.85 13.57 14.74
CA GLY A 8 21.78 14.38 13.96
C GLY A 8 21.20 15.71 13.48
N ASP A 9 22.01 16.43 12.71
CA ASP A 9 21.72 17.78 12.25
C ASP A 9 20.95 17.80 10.92
N LEU A 10 20.61 19.00 10.44
CA LEU A 10 19.91 19.22 9.17
C LEU A 10 20.65 18.63 7.94
N THR A 11 21.97 18.48 8.04
CA THR A 11 22.86 18.03 6.96
C THR A 11 23.28 16.56 7.06
N HIS A 12 23.24 15.96 8.26
CA HIS A 12 23.59 14.56 8.49
C HIS A 12 22.61 13.95 9.49
N GLN A 13 21.75 13.08 8.96
CA GLN A 13 20.76 12.34 9.74
C GLN A 13 21.17 10.87 9.82
N TYR A 14 21.11 10.31 11.02
CA TYR A 14 21.42 8.90 11.28
C TYR A 14 20.37 8.27 12.19
N VAL A 15 20.25 6.94 12.11
CA VAL A 15 19.42 6.14 13.01
C VAL A 15 20.27 5.15 13.77
N LYS A 16 20.02 4.97 15.07
CA LYS A 16 20.64 3.90 15.85
C LYS A 16 19.92 2.58 15.61
N LEU A 17 20.67 1.56 15.21
CA LEU A 17 20.20 0.21 14.97
C LEU A 17 21.06 -0.80 15.71
N GLY A 18 20.49 -1.36 16.79
CA GLY A 18 21.27 -2.12 17.77
C GLY A 18 22.40 -1.22 18.31
N ASP A 19 23.64 -1.64 18.07
CA ASP A 19 24.84 -0.92 18.52
C ASP A 19 25.48 -0.04 17.44
N LYS A 20 24.88 0.04 16.25
CA LYS A 20 25.44 0.81 15.12
C LYS A 20 24.63 2.06 14.83
N TYR A 21 25.32 3.10 14.38
CA TYR A 21 24.73 4.29 13.79
C TYR A 21 24.79 4.17 12.27
N ILE A 22 23.67 4.40 11.60
CA ILE A 22 23.53 4.27 10.14
C ILE A 22 22.95 5.56 9.58
N ASP A 23 23.62 6.14 8.59
CA ASP A 23 23.15 7.34 7.90
C ASP A 23 21.86 7.08 7.11
N ILE A 24 20.99 8.08 7.06
CA ILE A 24 19.68 8.01 6.40
C ILE A 24 19.73 8.77 5.08
N ASP A 25 19.45 8.07 3.98
CA ASP A 25 19.16 8.70 2.69
C ASP A 25 17.75 9.33 2.72
N LYS A 26 17.63 10.59 2.28
CA LYS A 26 16.34 11.31 2.16
C LYS A 26 15.36 10.62 1.20
N ASN A 27 15.86 9.85 0.25
CA ASN A 27 15.06 9.08 -0.70
C ASN A 27 14.70 7.67 -0.21
N PHE A 28 15.22 7.26 0.95
CA PHE A 28 14.95 5.94 1.49
C PHE A 28 13.45 5.75 1.77
N ARG A 29 12.90 4.64 1.27
CA ARG A 29 11.54 4.19 1.59
C ARG A 29 11.58 2.74 2.04
N MET A 30 10.80 2.43 3.07
CA MET A 30 10.71 1.09 3.65
C MET A 30 9.28 0.56 3.49
N TYR A 31 9.17 -0.65 2.97
CA TYR A 31 7.90 -1.36 2.81
C TYR A 31 8.02 -2.74 3.46
N PHE A 32 6.98 -3.14 4.16
CA PHE A 32 6.85 -4.49 4.70
C PHE A 32 5.70 -5.20 4.00
N THR A 33 5.90 -6.46 3.65
CA THR A 33 4.85 -7.31 3.09
C THR A 33 4.73 -8.56 3.93
N CYS A 34 3.50 -9.08 4.06
CA CYS A 34 3.23 -10.33 4.74
C CYS A 34 2.16 -11.09 3.94
N ARG A 35 2.33 -12.41 3.82
CA ARG A 35 1.34 -13.28 3.15
C ARG A 35 0.31 -13.87 4.11
N LEU A 36 0.49 -13.69 5.41
CA LEU A 36 -0.46 -14.17 6.41
C LEU A 36 -1.71 -13.30 6.35
N SER A 37 -2.89 -13.92 6.26
CA SER A 37 -4.17 -13.20 6.20
C SER A 37 -4.48 -12.40 7.46
N ASN A 38 -3.92 -12.82 8.61
CA ASN A 38 -4.04 -12.11 9.87
C ASN A 38 -2.68 -12.11 10.60
N PRO A 39 -1.74 -11.22 10.22
CA PRO A 39 -0.49 -11.11 10.92
C PRO A 39 -0.74 -10.51 12.31
N ILE A 40 -0.24 -11.16 13.35
CA ILE A 40 -0.33 -10.63 14.72
C ILE A 40 0.67 -9.48 14.84
N LEU A 41 0.20 -8.26 14.58
CA LEU A 41 0.94 -7.03 14.79
C LEU A 41 0.49 -6.41 16.13
N SER A 42 1.45 -6.05 16.97
CA SER A 42 1.15 -5.33 18.20
C SER A 42 0.56 -3.95 17.89
N THR A 43 -0.23 -3.39 18.81
CA THR A 43 -0.79 -2.03 18.71
C THR A 43 0.30 -0.99 18.39
N LEU A 44 1.49 -1.17 18.96
CA LEU A 44 2.63 -0.30 18.74
C LEU A 44 3.12 -0.36 17.28
N HIS A 45 3.16 -1.54 16.65
CA HIS A 45 3.48 -1.65 15.22
C HIS A 45 2.41 -0.99 14.34
N PHE A 46 1.13 -1.16 14.67
CA PHE A 46 0.04 -0.46 13.97
C PHE A 46 0.12 1.05 14.11
N SER A 47 0.58 1.58 15.25
CA SER A 47 0.73 3.04 15.41
C SER A 47 1.87 3.63 14.58
N TYR A 48 2.93 2.86 14.32
CA TYR A 48 4.12 3.34 13.59
C TYR A 48 4.09 3.06 12.09
N SER A 49 3.12 2.29 11.61
CA SER A 49 3.03 1.88 10.21
C SER A 49 1.63 2.09 9.65
N LYS A 50 1.55 2.40 8.35
CA LYS A 50 0.28 2.33 7.63
C LYS A 50 0.09 0.90 7.15
N VAL A 51 -0.91 0.22 7.69
CA VAL A 51 -1.26 -1.15 7.29
C VAL A 51 -2.30 -1.11 6.19
N ILE A 52 -2.03 -1.78 5.08
CA ILE A 52 -2.94 -1.90 3.94
C ILE A 52 -3.34 -3.37 3.83
N ASN A 53 -4.65 -3.65 3.86
CA ASN A 53 -5.18 -4.99 3.69
C ASN A 53 -5.48 -5.26 2.21
N TYR A 54 -4.70 -6.15 1.59
CA TYR A 54 -4.85 -6.59 0.19
C TYR A 54 -5.59 -7.92 0.05
N THR A 55 -6.39 -8.32 1.05
CA THR A 55 -7.17 -9.55 0.96
C THR A 55 -8.27 -9.41 -0.09
N VAL A 56 -8.25 -10.31 -1.08
CA VAL A 56 -9.35 -10.41 -2.06
C VAL A 56 -10.58 -10.94 -1.35
N ILE A 57 -11.64 -10.14 -1.32
CA ILE A 57 -12.96 -10.58 -0.88
C ILE A 57 -13.70 -11.24 -2.06
N LEU A 58 -14.52 -12.26 -1.78
CA LEU A 58 -15.25 -13.01 -2.80
C LEU A 58 -16.04 -12.10 -3.75
N LYS A 59 -16.71 -11.08 -3.21
CA LYS A 59 -17.44 -10.08 -3.99
C LYS A 59 -16.55 -9.35 -5.00
N GLY A 60 -15.36 -8.91 -4.57
CA GLY A 60 -14.42 -8.23 -5.45
C GLY A 60 -13.91 -9.13 -6.57
N LEU A 61 -13.68 -10.42 -6.27
CA LEU A 61 -13.33 -11.40 -7.30
C LEU A 61 -14.48 -11.63 -8.29
N GLN A 62 -15.72 -11.73 -7.82
CA GLN A 62 -16.90 -11.85 -8.69
C GLN A 62 -17.04 -10.66 -9.63
N GLU A 63 -16.86 -9.44 -9.12
CA GLU A 63 -16.89 -8.22 -9.93
C GLU A 63 -15.77 -8.18 -10.98
N GLN A 64 -14.56 -8.63 -10.63
CA GLN A 64 -13.43 -8.74 -11.58
C GLN A 64 -13.71 -9.75 -12.70
N LEU A 65 -14.27 -10.91 -12.35
CA LEU A 65 -14.64 -11.94 -13.32
C LEU A 65 -15.78 -11.45 -14.21
N LEU A 66 -16.79 -10.79 -13.64
CA LEU A 66 -17.89 -10.21 -14.38
C LEU A 66 -17.41 -9.15 -15.39
N SER A 67 -16.56 -8.23 -14.95
CA SER A 67 -15.92 -7.23 -15.82
C SER A 67 -15.16 -7.90 -16.98
N SER A 68 -14.43 -8.97 -16.69
CA SER A 68 -13.71 -9.75 -17.71
C SER A 68 -14.65 -10.40 -18.73
N LEU A 69 -15.79 -10.94 -18.28
CA LEU A 69 -16.80 -11.54 -19.15
C LEU A 69 -17.52 -10.50 -20.00
N VAL A 70 -17.98 -9.41 -19.38
CA VAL A 70 -18.68 -8.30 -20.06
C VAL A 70 -17.78 -7.66 -21.12
N LYS A 71 -16.47 -7.57 -20.88
CA LYS A 71 -15.52 -7.09 -21.89
C LYS A 71 -15.49 -7.94 -23.16
N ILE A 72 -15.74 -9.25 -23.04
CA ILE A 72 -15.78 -10.17 -24.18
C ILE A 72 -17.16 -10.14 -24.84
N GLU A 73 -18.23 -10.20 -24.05
CA GLU A 73 -19.60 -10.32 -24.59
C GLU A 73 -20.21 -8.99 -25.03
N ARG A 74 -19.86 -7.89 -24.34
CA ARG A 74 -20.47 -6.55 -24.49
C ARG A 74 -19.44 -5.44 -24.24
N ARG A 75 -18.41 -5.42 -25.08
CA ARG A 75 -17.27 -4.49 -24.97
C ARG A 75 -17.67 -3.01 -24.78
N GLU A 76 -18.65 -2.53 -25.53
CA GLU A 76 -19.12 -1.14 -25.46
C GLU A 76 -19.58 -0.73 -24.06
N LEU A 77 -20.23 -1.63 -23.31
CA LEU A 77 -20.69 -1.35 -21.95
C LEU A 77 -19.51 -1.21 -20.97
N GLU A 78 -18.45 -1.99 -21.15
CA GLU A 78 -17.26 -1.90 -20.30
C GLU A 78 -16.47 -0.61 -20.61
N GLU A 79 -16.40 -0.21 -21.88
CA GLU A 79 -15.77 1.06 -22.28
C GLU A 79 -16.52 2.28 -21.71
N MET A 80 -17.86 2.26 -21.72
CA MET A 80 -18.67 3.28 -21.04
C MET A 80 -18.40 3.33 -19.53
N ARG A 81 -18.31 2.17 -18.88
CA ARG A 81 -17.97 2.08 -17.46
C ARG A 81 -16.59 2.66 -17.17
N GLU A 82 -15.57 2.31 -17.97
CA GLU A 82 -14.20 2.82 -17.81
C GLU A 82 -14.18 4.36 -17.96
N THR A 83 -14.92 4.90 -18.93
CA THR A 83 -15.02 6.36 -19.17
C THR A 83 -15.66 7.07 -17.97
N LEU A 84 -16.79 6.56 -17.47
CA LEU A 84 -17.46 7.11 -16.28
C LEU A 84 -16.57 7.08 -15.04
N ILE A 85 -15.77 6.02 -14.88
CA ILE A 85 -14.81 5.92 -13.78
C ILE A 85 -13.74 7.01 -13.91
N GLN A 86 -13.21 7.25 -15.11
CA GLN A 86 -12.22 8.30 -15.35
C GLN A 86 -12.81 9.69 -15.04
N GLU A 87 -14.02 9.99 -15.50
CA GLU A 87 -14.71 11.26 -15.23
C GLU A 87 -14.94 11.52 -13.73
N ILE A 88 -15.20 10.47 -12.95
CA ILE A 88 -15.33 10.57 -11.49
C ILE A 88 -13.98 10.89 -10.83
N PHE A 89 -12.88 10.34 -11.33
CA PHE A 89 -11.54 10.57 -10.76
C PHE A 89 -10.92 11.91 -11.16
N GLU A 90 -11.36 12.51 -12.26
CA GLU A 90 -10.92 13.83 -12.71
C GLU A 90 -11.65 14.99 -12.01
N ASN A 91 -12.75 14.72 -11.30
CA ASN A 91 -13.47 15.67 -10.44
C ASN A 91 -13.03 15.59 -8.97
#